data_AF-A0A239LB85-F1
#
_entry.id   AF-A0A239LB85-F1
#
_cell.length_a   1.000
_cell.length_b   1.000
_cell.length_c   1.000
_cell.angle_alpha   90.00
_cell.angle_beta   90.00
_cell.angle_gamma   90.00
#
_symmetry.space_group_name_H-M   'P 1'
#
loop_
_entity.id
_entity.type
_entity.pdbx_description
1 polymer ?
#
loop_
_entity_poly.entity_id
_entity_poly.type
_entity_poly.pdbx_seq_one_letter_code
_entity_poly.pdbx_strand_id
1 'polypeptide(L)' 'MLRRNALWAVRLEWPAGDHEFGCPRSDEAAALRELDRVRSYWARGPMRPRLSLVRISHHDFELHAKARRGCKAPDCP' A
#
# COMPACT_ATOMS: atom_id res chain seq x y z
N MET A 1 13.50 23.51 0.20
CA MET A 1 13.20 22.24 -0.50
C MET A 1 12.81 21.20 0.53
N LEU A 2 11.51 20.99 0.75
CA LEU A 2 11.02 19.92 1.63
C LEU A 2 11.46 18.59 1.02
N ARG A 3 12.35 17.85 1.71
CA ARG A 3 12.63 16.46 1.35
C ARG A 3 11.31 15.71 1.46
N ARG A 4 10.72 15.38 0.31
CA ARG A 4 9.58 14.46 0.23
C ARG A 4 10.12 13.10 0.68
N ASN A 5 10.03 12.80 1.98
CA ASN A 5 10.40 11.50 2.51
C ASN A 5 9.40 10.48 1.95
N ALA A 6 9.75 9.90 0.82
CA ALA A 6 9.05 8.78 0.24
C ALA A 6 9.30 7.54 1.10
N LEU A 7 8.29 6.69 1.21
CA LEU A 7 8.33 5.43 1.91
C LEU A 7 7.87 4.32 0.99
N TRP A 8 8.16 3.09 1.39
CA TRP A 8 7.64 1.88 0.78
C TRP A 8 6.37 1.47 1.50
N ALA A 9 5.33 1.13 0.74
CA ALA A 9 4.07 0.64 1.27
C ALA A 9 3.60 -0.59 0.49
N VAL A 10 2.88 -1.46 1.18
CA VAL A 10 2.13 -2.54 0.53
C VAL A 10 0.85 -1.94 -0.03
N ARG A 11 0.68 -2.01 -1.34
CA ARG A 11 -0.56 -1.67 -2.02
C ARG A 11 -1.44 -2.91 -2.09
N LEU A 12 -2.65 -2.79 -1.55
CA LEU A 12 -3.70 -3.79 -1.65
C LEU A 12 -4.72 -3.30 -2.66
N GLU A 13 -4.85 -3.98 -3.78
CA GLU A 13 -5.92 -3.69 -4.74
C GLU A 13 -7.03 -4.72 -4.60
N TRP A 14 -8.21 -4.25 -4.26
CA TRP A 14 -9.37 -5.08 -4.02
C TRP A 14 -10.07 -5.45 -5.34
N PRO A 15 -10.79 -6.59 -5.38
CA PRO A 15 -11.57 -6.99 -6.55
C PRO A 15 -12.61 -5.96 -7.01
N ALA A 16 -13.07 -5.09 -6.12
CA ALA A 16 -14.00 -4.00 -6.46
C ALA A 16 -13.32 -2.78 -7.13
N GLY A 17 -11.99 -2.83 -7.31
CA GLY A 17 -11.18 -1.85 -8.02
C GLY A 17 -10.63 -0.71 -7.16
N ASP A 18 -10.97 -0.67 -5.88
CA ASP A 18 -10.36 0.25 -4.92
C ASP A 18 -9.03 -0.28 -4.39
N HIS A 19 -8.21 0.63 -3.86
CA HIS A 19 -6.93 0.29 -3.26
C HIS A 19 -6.68 0.95 -1.91
N GLU A 20 -5.86 0.27 -1.12
CA GLU A 20 -5.38 0.72 0.18
C GLU A 20 -3.86 0.62 0.25
N PHE A 21 -3.26 1.43 1.13
CA PHE A 21 -1.83 1.38 1.42
C PHE A 21 -1.62 1.00 2.88
N GLY A 22 -0.82 -0.05 3.08
CA GLY A 22 -0.52 -0.60 4.39
C GLY A 22 0.98 -0.71 4.66
N CYS A 23 1.28 -0.93 5.94
CA CYS A 23 2.60 -1.30 6.44
C CYS A 23 3.77 -0.43 5.93
N PRO A 24 3.79 0.88 6.24
CA PRO A 24 4.81 1.78 5.73
C PRO A 24 6.19 1.43 6.29
N ARG A 25 7.22 1.46 5.44
CA ARG A 25 8.64 1.25 5.79
C ARG A 25 9.51 2.26 5.07
N SER A 26 10.58 2.70 5.74
CA SER A 26 11.60 3.56 5.12
C SER A 26 12.60 2.78 4.25
N ASP A 27 12.62 1.45 4.38
CA ASP A 27 13.57 0.54 3.72
C ASP A 27 12.82 -0.47 2.84
N GLU A 28 13.33 -0.72 1.64
CA GLU A 28 12.69 -1.59 0.64
C GLU A 28 12.73 -3.06 1.06
N ALA A 29 13.87 -3.53 1.58
CA ALA A 29 14.02 -4.92 2.00
C ALA A 29 13.08 -5.26 3.17
N ALA A 30 12.92 -4.32 4.12
CA ALA A 30 11.92 -4.42 5.18
C ALA A 30 10.49 -4.45 4.65
N ALA A 31 10.19 -3.68 3.60
CA ALA A 31 8.87 -3.65 2.98
C ALA A 31 8.57 -4.94 2.18
N LEU A 32 9.56 -5.53 1.52
CA LEU A 32 9.42 -6.84 0.85
C LEU A 32 9.08 -7.95 1.85
N ARG A 33 9.78 -8.01 2.99
CA ARG A 33 9.44 -8.96 4.07
C ARG A 33 8.01 -8.78 4.56
N GLU A 34 7.53 -7.54 4.59
CA GLU A 34 6.18 -7.23 5.01
C GLU A 34 5.15 -7.61 3.94
N LEU A 35 5.45 -7.39 2.66
CA LEU A 35 4.64 -7.86 1.54
C LEU A 35 4.42 -9.39 1.61
N ASP A 36 5.46 -10.16 1.92
CA ASP A 36 5.35 -11.62 2.06
C ASP A 36 4.46 -12.04 3.23
N ARG A 37 4.49 -11.30 4.35
CA ARG A 37 3.59 -11.52 5.48
C ARG A 37 2.14 -11.22 5.11
N VAL A 38 1.90 -10.09 4.45
CA VAL A 38 0.56 -9.70 3.99
C VAL A 38 0.03 -10.71 2.98
N ARG A 39 0.88 -11.18 2.06
CA ARG A 39 0.55 -12.24 1.11
C ARG A 39 0.15 -13.54 1.83
N SER A 40 0.93 -13.95 2.82
CA SER A 40 0.65 -15.15 3.61
C SER A 40 -0.65 -15.06 4.41
N TYR A 41 -0.94 -13.87 4.98
CA TYR A 41 -2.19 -13.59 5.70
C TYR A 41 -3.41 -13.75 4.77
N TRP A 42 -3.39 -13.09 3.60
CA TRP A 42 -4.51 -13.11 2.66
C TRP A 42 -4.64 -14.40 1.85
N ALA A 43 -3.55 -15.18 1.70
CA ALA A 43 -3.59 -16.46 0.97
C ALA A 43 -4.62 -17.45 1.53
N ARG A 44 -4.93 -17.34 2.84
CA ARG A 44 -5.87 -18.23 3.54
C ARG A 44 -7.30 -17.69 3.59
N GLY A 45 -7.53 -16.46 3.15
CA GLY A 45 -8.83 -15.79 3.23
C GLY A 45 -9.71 -15.98 1.97
N PRO A 46 -11.04 -15.77 2.10
CA PRO A 46 -11.95 -15.75 0.95
C PRO A 46 -11.78 -14.50 0.09
N MET A 47 -11.24 -13.41 0.64
CA MET A 47 -10.87 -12.21 -0.10
C MET A 47 -9.39 -12.24 -0.46
N ARG A 48 -9.07 -11.89 -1.71
CA ARG A 48 -7.71 -11.95 -2.27
C ARG A 48 -7.38 -10.66 -3.02
N PRO A 49 -6.87 -9.63 -2.33
CA PRO A 49 -6.38 -8.44 -3.01
C PRO A 49 -5.16 -8.78 -3.87
N ARG A 50 -4.96 -8.05 -4.98
CA ARG A 50 -3.69 -8.04 -5.69
C ARG A 50 -2.71 -7.20 -4.86
N LEU A 51 -1.58 -7.80 -4.51
CA LEU A 51 -0.58 -7.17 -3.65
C LEU A 51 0.63 -6.75 -4.46
N SER A 52 1.07 -5.51 -4.28
CA SER A 52 2.31 -4.98 -4.83
C SER A 52 3.03 -4.10 -3.80
N LEU A 53 4.30 -3.83 -4.07
CA LEU A 53 5.06 -2.85 -3.32
C LEU A 53 5.17 -1.56 -4.14
N VAL A 54 4.93 -0.42 -3.51
CA VAL A 54 4.97 0.89 -4.17
C VAL A 54 5.80 1.89 -3.37
N ARG A 55 6.38 2.88 -4.07
CA ARG A 55 6.90 4.08 -3.43
C ARG A 55 5.84 5.16 -3.41
N ILE A 56 5.54 5.65 -2.22
CA ILE A 56 4.52 6.68 -2.00
C ILE A 56 5.08 7.79 -1.12
N SER A 57 4.62 9.02 -1.29
CA SER A 57 4.98 10.10 -0.38
C SER A 57 4.30 9.90 0.98
N HIS A 58 4.94 10.34 2.07
CA HIS A 58 4.31 10.28 3.40
C HIS A 58 2.95 11.03 3.42
N HIS A 59 2.86 12.15 2.71
CA HIS A 59 1.63 12.93 2.60
C HIS A 59 0.50 12.14 1.92
N ASP A 60 0.78 11.51 0.77
CA ASP A 60 -0.23 10.73 0.05
C ASP A 60 -0.65 9.51 0.86
N PHE A 61 0.30 8.83 1.52
CA PHE A 61 -0.01 7.73 2.43
C PHE A 61 -0.99 8.15 3.53
N GLU A 62 -0.73 9.26 4.21
CA GLU A 62 -1.64 9.81 5.22
C GLU A 62 -3.00 10.21 4.66
N LEU A 63 -3.02 10.81 3.46
CA LEU A 63 -4.26 11.21 2.81
C LEU A 63 -5.15 10.00 2.50
N HIS A 64 -4.56 8.88 2.09
CA HIS A 64 -5.27 7.62 1.90
C HIS A 64 -5.81 7.04 3.21
N ALA A 65 -5.04 7.10 4.30
CA ALA A 65 -5.51 6.64 5.60
C ALA A 65 -6.69 7.46 6.15
N LYS A 66 -6.69 8.78 5.92
CA LYS A 66 -7.64 9.72 6.53
C LYS A 66 -8.85 10.06 5.65
N ALA A 67 -8.65 10.25 4.35
CA ALA A 67 -9.63 10.94 3.50
C ALA A 67 -9.93 10.25 2.17
N ARG A 68 -9.14 9.26 1.72
CA ARG A 68 -9.36 8.57 0.43
C ARG A 68 -9.61 7.07 0.58
N ARG A 69 -10.47 6.70 1.54
CA ARG A 69 -11.00 5.33 1.62
C ARG A 69 -11.81 5.03 0.36
N GLY A 70 -11.57 3.87 -0.26
CA GLY A 70 -12.25 3.47 -1.49
C GLY A 70 -11.74 4.17 -2.77
N CYS A 71 -10.52 4.72 -2.76
CA CYS A 71 -9.93 5.33 -3.94
C CYS A 71 -9.77 4.31 -5.08
N LYS A 72 -10.19 4.68 -6.30
CA LYS A 72 -10.08 3.86 -7.52
C LYS A 72 -9.24 4.50 -8.63
N ALA A 73 -8.53 5.58 -8.32
CA ALA A 73 -7.73 6.28 -9.32
C ALA A 73 -6.62 5.36 -9.87
N PRO A 74 -6.52 5.19 -11.20
CA PRO A 74 -5.62 4.21 -11.81
C PRO A 74 -4.14 4.61 -11.75
N ASP A 75 -3.86 5.91 -11.67
CA ASP A 75 -2.54 6.53 -11.57
C ASP A 75 -2.13 6.81 -10.12
N CYS A 76 -2.93 6.36 -9.16
CA CYS A 76 -2.57 6.44 -7.76
C CYS A 76 -1.33 5.56 -7.49
N PRO A 77 -0.38 5.98 -6.63
CA PRO A 77 0.92 5.34 -6.45
C PRO A 77 0.91 3.83 -6.24
#